data_AF-A0A7S1L236-F1
#
_entry.id   AF-A0A7S1L236-F1
#
_cell.length_a   1.000
_cell.length_b   1.000
_cell.length_c   1.000
_cell.angle_alpha   90.00
_cell.angle_beta   90.00
_cell.angle_gamma   90.00
#
_symmetry.space_group_name_H-M   'P 1'
#
loop_
_entity.id
_entity.type
_entity.pdbx_description
1 polymer ?
#
loop_
_entity_poly.entity_id
_entity_poly.type
_entity_poly.pdbx_seq_one_letter_code
_entity_poly.pdbx_strand_id
1 'polypeptide(L)'
;KAVMLASLRSLVPKDWSGAHEVAWSWLWENVERMLKVNLGKPAVNQKALNKLIMGFDSSTRATIRREQYSAFFELAPAGQEHFKQSATRLDFIADQIIALTMDMYKDPVKLVTDLSAIGLRHVGYGIPPELFGPFVSASVKVIGDFTEDETAKEAYRWSLGLMSRILMRVISEGSTI
;
A
#
# COMPACT_ATOMS: atom_id res chain seq x y z
N LYS A 1 -0.26 -28.20 7.31
CA LYS A 1 -0.69 -28.69 5.97
C LYS A 1 -1.51 -29.98 6.05
N ALA A 2 -0.94 -31.12 6.46
CA ALA A 2 -1.61 -32.44 6.43
C ALA A 2 -2.97 -32.49 7.17
N VAL A 3 -3.03 -31.96 8.40
CA VAL A 3 -4.28 -31.93 9.18
C VAL A 3 -5.38 -31.13 8.48
N MET A 4 -5.02 -30.00 7.85
CA MET A 4 -5.98 -29.15 7.14
C MET A 4 -6.52 -29.81 5.86
N LEU A 5 -5.65 -30.46 5.08
CA LEU A 5 -6.07 -31.22 3.89
C LEU A 5 -6.98 -32.40 4.26
N ALA A 6 -6.67 -33.10 5.35
CA ALA A 6 -7.51 -34.18 5.87
C ALA A 6 -8.89 -33.65 6.32
N SER A 7 -8.93 -32.51 7.02
CA SER A 7 -10.18 -31.86 7.42
C SER A 7 -11.01 -31.44 6.21
N LEU A 8 -10.43 -30.74 5.22
CA LEU A 8 -11.16 -30.33 4.01
C LEU A 8 -11.71 -31.52 3.24
N ARG A 9 -10.90 -32.58 3.04
CA ARG A 9 -11.35 -33.80 2.39
C ARG A 9 -12.52 -34.46 3.12
N SER A 10 -12.52 -34.41 4.45
CA SER A 10 -13.62 -34.96 5.25
C SER A 10 -14.92 -34.14 5.18
N LEU A 11 -14.82 -32.83 4.92
CA LEU A 11 -15.96 -31.92 4.86
C LEU A 11 -16.66 -31.92 3.50
N VAL A 12 -15.92 -32.13 2.41
CA VAL A 12 -16.45 -32.16 1.04
C VAL A 12 -16.05 -33.43 0.27
N PRO A 13 -16.30 -34.64 0.82
CA PRO A 13 -15.75 -35.88 0.27
C PRO A 13 -16.26 -36.24 -1.12
N LYS A 14 -17.46 -35.77 -1.50
CA LYS A 14 -18.07 -36.04 -2.81
C LYS A 14 -17.44 -35.22 -3.95
N ASP A 15 -17.00 -34.00 -3.63
CA ASP A 15 -16.45 -33.06 -4.60
C ASP A 15 -14.92 -33.00 -4.56
N TRP A 16 -14.31 -33.55 -3.51
CA TRP A 16 -12.85 -33.58 -3.36
C TRP A 16 -12.20 -34.42 -4.45
N SER A 17 -11.24 -33.82 -5.14
CA SER A 17 -10.52 -34.45 -6.25
C SER A 17 -9.02 -34.20 -6.13
N GLY A 18 -8.22 -34.89 -6.94
CA GLY A 18 -6.77 -34.64 -7.01
C GLY A 18 -6.44 -33.19 -7.36
N ALA A 19 -7.27 -32.52 -8.17
CA ALA A 19 -7.09 -31.10 -8.49
C ALA A 19 -7.26 -30.20 -7.26
N HIS A 20 -8.22 -30.50 -6.38
CA HIS A 20 -8.39 -29.80 -5.11
C HIS A 20 -7.17 -30.00 -4.20
N GLU A 21 -6.64 -31.23 -4.11
CA GLU A 21 -5.44 -31.53 -3.32
C GLU A 21 -4.24 -30.67 -3.75
N VAL A 22 -4.02 -30.55 -5.06
CA VAL A 22 -2.95 -29.76 -5.66
C VAL A 22 -3.18 -28.27 -5.38
N ALA A 23 -4.38 -27.75 -5.64
CA ALA A 23 -4.71 -26.34 -5.45
C ALA A 23 -4.56 -25.91 -3.98
N TRP A 24 -5.10 -26.69 -3.05
CA TRP A 24 -4.97 -26.41 -1.61
C TRP A 24 -3.54 -26.57 -1.11
N SER A 25 -2.80 -27.55 -1.63
CA SER A 25 -1.37 -27.69 -1.32
C SER A 25 -0.57 -26.46 -1.75
N TRP A 26 -0.78 -26.01 -2.98
CA TRP A 26 -0.15 -24.81 -3.53
C TRP A 26 -0.52 -23.57 -2.70
N LEU A 27 -1.80 -23.39 -2.34
CA LEU A 27 -2.24 -22.27 -1.52
C LEU A 27 -1.48 -22.23 -0.20
N TRP A 28 -1.42 -23.34 0.52
CA TRP A 28 -0.76 -23.39 1.82
C TRP A 28 0.74 -23.20 1.75
N GLU A 29 1.40 -23.73 0.73
CA GLU A 29 2.83 -23.48 0.50
C GLU A 29 3.10 -22.00 0.24
N ASN A 30 2.23 -21.33 -0.52
CA ASN A 30 2.34 -19.89 -0.75
C ASN A 30 2.08 -19.07 0.51
N VAL A 31 1.02 -19.39 1.26
CA VAL A 31 0.70 -18.72 2.53
C VAL A 31 1.86 -18.91 3.52
N GLU A 32 2.36 -20.13 3.69
CA GLU A 32 3.49 -20.41 4.58
C GLU A 32 4.74 -19.64 4.18
N ARG A 33 5.09 -19.65 2.89
CA ARG A 33 6.22 -18.88 2.35
C ARG A 33 6.06 -17.39 2.62
N MET A 34 4.88 -16.83 2.35
CA MET A 34 4.60 -15.41 2.60
C MET A 34 4.65 -15.08 4.08
N LEU A 35 4.07 -15.90 4.95
CA LEU A 35 4.11 -15.71 6.39
C LEU A 35 5.55 -15.74 6.90
N LYS A 36 6.35 -16.74 6.51
CA LYS A 36 7.77 -16.84 6.89
C LYS A 36 8.57 -15.60 6.47
N VAL A 37 8.32 -15.09 5.26
CA VAL A 37 9.01 -13.90 4.75
C VAL A 37 8.59 -12.62 5.48
N ASN A 38 7.36 -12.54 5.99
CA ASN A 38 6.81 -11.32 6.60
C ASN A 38 6.75 -11.36 8.13
N LEU A 39 6.96 -12.52 8.76
CA LEU A 39 6.89 -12.66 10.21
C LEU A 39 7.91 -11.75 10.88
N GLY A 40 7.47 -10.94 11.83
CA GLY A 40 8.30 -9.98 12.56
C GLY A 40 8.68 -8.70 11.78
N LYS A 41 8.52 -8.67 10.43
CA LYS A 41 8.83 -7.49 9.63
C LYS A 41 8.01 -6.25 9.98
N PRO A 42 6.68 -6.31 10.27
CA PRO A 42 5.90 -5.12 10.54
C PRO A 42 6.48 -4.23 11.66
N ALA A 43 6.92 -4.82 12.77
CA ALA A 43 7.49 -4.06 13.88
C ALA A 43 8.84 -3.42 13.52
N VAL A 44 9.68 -4.14 12.79
CA VAL A 44 11.00 -3.64 12.31
C VAL A 44 10.81 -2.51 11.30
N ASN A 45 9.94 -2.72 10.32
CA ASN A 45 9.58 -1.75 9.29
C ASN A 45 8.98 -0.49 9.90
N GLN A 46 8.03 -0.64 10.83
CA GLN A 46 7.42 0.48 11.53
C GLN A 46 8.46 1.32 12.27
N LYS A 47 9.39 0.67 12.98
CA LYS A 47 10.44 1.37 13.72
C LYS A 47 11.39 2.13 12.78
N ALA A 48 11.83 1.49 11.70
CA ALA A 48 12.72 2.11 10.71
C ALA A 48 12.05 3.30 10.02
N LEU A 49 10.80 3.12 9.56
CA LEU A 49 10.04 4.17 8.91
C LEU A 49 9.72 5.35 9.85
N ASN A 50 9.37 5.06 11.11
CA ASN A 50 9.15 6.09 12.11
C ASN A 50 10.41 6.93 12.35
N LYS A 51 11.58 6.27 12.47
CA LYS A 51 12.87 6.94 12.64
C LYS A 51 13.16 7.88 11.46
N LEU A 52 12.91 7.42 10.23
CA LEU A 52 13.07 8.24 9.03
C LEU A 52 12.16 9.46 9.06
N ILE A 53 10.84 9.26 9.21
CA ILE A 53 9.86 10.34 9.11
C ILE A 53 10.01 11.37 10.24
N MET A 54 10.36 10.93 11.45
CA MET A 54 10.64 11.83 12.57
C MET A 54 11.94 12.61 12.41
N GLY A 55 12.87 12.13 11.56
CA GLY A 55 14.10 12.84 11.22
C GLY A 55 13.92 14.00 10.25
N PHE A 56 12.77 14.11 9.57
CA PHE A 56 12.52 15.20 8.63
C PHE A 56 12.17 16.51 9.34
N ASP A 57 13.01 17.52 9.15
CA ASP A 57 12.73 18.90 9.51
C ASP A 57 11.74 19.57 8.53
N SER A 58 11.35 20.81 8.81
CA SER A 58 10.36 21.54 8.02
C SER A 58 10.83 21.79 6.58
N SER A 59 12.12 22.06 6.38
CA SER A 59 12.71 22.28 5.06
C SER A 59 12.70 21.00 4.22
N THR A 60 13.10 19.88 4.82
CA THR A 60 13.10 18.56 4.20
C THR A 60 11.69 18.14 3.81
N ARG A 61 10.70 18.35 4.69
CA ARG A 61 9.28 18.09 4.36
C ARG A 61 8.83 18.93 3.18
N ALA A 62 9.14 20.23 3.15
CA ALA A 62 8.78 21.10 2.03
C ALA A 62 9.38 20.61 0.71
N THR A 63 10.64 20.19 0.71
CA THR A 63 11.29 19.59 -0.46
C THR A 63 10.58 18.31 -0.88
N ILE A 64 10.36 17.36 0.03
CA ILE A 64 9.69 16.09 -0.26
C ILE A 64 8.35 16.31 -0.95
N ARG A 65 7.50 17.20 -0.42
CA ARG A 65 6.17 17.47 -0.99
C ARG A 65 6.24 17.98 -2.42
N ARG A 66 7.16 18.91 -2.69
CA ARG A 66 7.39 19.45 -4.03
C ARG A 66 7.92 18.38 -4.99
N GLU A 67 8.98 17.68 -4.60
CA GLU A 67 9.62 16.66 -5.42
C GLU A 67 8.70 15.48 -5.71
N GLN A 68 7.85 15.09 -4.76
CA GLN A 68 6.87 14.02 -4.93
C GLN A 68 5.90 14.31 -6.07
N TYR A 69 5.33 15.51 -6.13
CA TYR A 69 4.45 15.89 -7.24
C TYR A 69 5.20 16.13 -8.54
N SER A 70 6.40 16.74 -8.49
CA SER A 70 7.24 16.93 -9.68
C SER A 70 7.56 15.59 -10.34
N ALA A 71 8.11 14.64 -9.57
CA ALA A 71 8.45 13.30 -10.05
C ALA A 71 7.20 12.54 -10.53
N PHE A 72 6.05 12.71 -9.87
CA PHE A 72 4.81 12.09 -10.34
C PHE A 72 4.39 12.64 -11.70
N PHE A 73 4.41 13.95 -11.90
CA PHE A 73 4.02 14.55 -13.17
C PHE A 73 5.03 14.33 -14.29
N GLU A 74 6.30 14.08 -13.97
CA GLU A 74 7.28 13.60 -14.94
C GLU A 74 6.94 12.18 -15.42
N LEU A 75 6.55 11.28 -14.52
CA LEU A 75 6.16 9.91 -14.87
C LEU A 75 4.78 9.82 -15.53
N ALA A 76 3.84 10.69 -15.15
CA ALA A 76 2.48 10.71 -15.67
C ALA A 76 1.99 12.16 -15.86
N PRO A 77 2.38 12.84 -16.95
CA PRO A 77 2.00 14.24 -17.20
C PRO A 77 0.50 14.49 -17.20
N ALA A 78 -0.29 13.53 -17.72
CA ALA A 78 -1.76 13.58 -17.69
C ALA A 78 -2.34 13.69 -16.27
N GLY A 79 -1.58 13.29 -15.25
CA GLY A 79 -1.97 13.45 -13.85
C GLY A 79 -2.22 14.92 -13.47
N GLN A 80 -1.55 15.88 -14.09
CA GLN A 80 -1.69 17.31 -13.77
C GLN A 80 -3.14 17.81 -13.91
N GLU A 81 -3.90 17.28 -14.87
CA GLU A 81 -5.28 17.70 -15.17
C GLU A 81 -6.25 17.42 -14.01
N HIS A 82 -5.90 16.48 -13.14
CA HIS A 82 -6.69 16.10 -11.97
C HIS A 82 -6.39 16.96 -10.72
N PHE A 83 -5.33 17.77 -10.75
CA PHE A 83 -4.87 18.56 -9.60
C PHE A 83 -5.40 20.00 -9.67
N LYS A 84 -6.64 20.19 -9.21
CA LYS A 84 -7.34 21.50 -9.21
C LYS A 84 -7.27 22.25 -7.86
N GLN A 85 -6.53 21.71 -6.90
CA GLN A 85 -6.45 22.23 -5.54
C GLN A 85 -5.32 23.25 -5.39
N SER A 86 -5.40 24.10 -4.36
CA SER A 86 -4.31 25.03 -4.04
C SER A 86 -3.04 24.27 -3.61
N ALA A 87 -1.87 24.90 -3.80
CA ALA A 87 -0.59 24.34 -3.37
C ALA A 87 -0.59 23.98 -1.87
N THR A 88 -1.14 24.85 -1.02
CA THR A 88 -1.29 24.59 0.43
C THR A 88 -2.12 23.34 0.73
N ARG A 89 -3.17 23.09 -0.07
CA ARG A 89 -4.00 21.89 0.10
C ARG A 89 -3.25 20.63 -0.36
N LEU A 90 -2.48 20.72 -1.43
CA LEU A 90 -1.63 19.62 -1.89
C LEU A 90 -0.52 19.31 -0.87
N ASP A 91 0.06 20.35 -0.26
CA ASP A 91 1.04 20.17 0.81
C ASP A 91 0.45 19.35 1.98
N PHE A 92 -0.74 19.75 2.46
CA PHE A 92 -1.45 19.01 3.49
C PHE A 92 -1.73 17.56 3.08
N ILE A 93 -2.15 17.32 1.84
CA ILE A 93 -2.43 15.97 1.35
C ILE A 93 -1.16 15.12 1.34
N ALA A 94 -0.03 15.67 0.89
CA ALA A 94 1.24 14.95 0.87
C ALA A 94 1.69 14.56 2.30
N ASP A 95 1.55 15.46 3.27
CA ASP A 95 1.83 15.15 4.68
C ASP A 95 0.90 14.04 5.21
N GLN A 96 -0.38 14.07 4.85
CA GLN A 96 -1.34 13.02 5.23
C GLN A 96 -1.00 11.66 4.59
N ILE A 97 -0.55 11.62 3.33
CA ILE A 97 -0.12 10.39 2.68
C ILE A 97 1.03 9.75 3.46
N ILE A 98 2.03 10.54 3.86
CA ILE A 98 3.15 10.06 4.68
C ILE A 98 2.64 9.56 6.04
N ALA A 99 1.73 10.27 6.70
CA ALA A 99 1.16 9.82 7.97
C ALA A 99 0.43 8.47 7.84
N LEU A 100 -0.37 8.28 6.79
CA LEU A 100 -1.10 7.04 6.55
C LEU A 100 -0.17 5.84 6.30
N THR A 101 1.03 6.05 5.74
CA THR A 101 2.03 4.97 5.62
C THR A 101 2.46 4.42 6.98
N MET A 102 2.53 5.28 7.99
CA MET A 102 2.82 4.87 9.37
C MET A 102 1.64 4.20 10.04
N ASP A 103 0.43 4.71 9.80
CA ASP A 103 -0.78 4.17 10.41
C ASP A 103 -1.12 2.76 9.90
N MET A 104 -0.68 2.42 8.69
CA MET A 104 -0.77 1.05 8.14
C MET A 104 -0.08 0.00 9.03
N TYR A 105 0.97 0.38 9.76
CA TYR A 105 1.64 -0.51 10.69
C TYR A 105 0.99 -0.53 12.09
N LYS A 106 0.22 0.50 12.46
CA LYS A 106 -0.37 0.66 13.79
C LYS A 106 -1.75 0.02 13.87
N ASP A 107 -2.62 0.36 12.92
CA ASP A 107 -4.01 -0.08 12.87
C ASP A 107 -4.46 -0.31 11.42
N PRO A 108 -3.97 -1.39 10.79
CA PRO A 108 -4.26 -1.68 9.38
C PRO A 108 -5.75 -1.92 9.13
N VAL A 109 -6.49 -2.46 10.11
CA VAL A 109 -7.93 -2.75 9.95
C VAL A 109 -8.72 -1.46 9.82
N LYS A 110 -8.51 -0.51 10.74
CA LYS A 110 -9.15 0.80 10.65
C LYS A 110 -8.73 1.53 9.37
N LEU A 111 -7.45 1.47 9.02
CA LEU A 111 -6.95 2.17 7.84
C LEU A 111 -7.56 1.63 6.53
N VAL A 112 -7.84 0.33 6.43
CA VAL A 112 -8.55 -0.23 5.27
C VAL A 112 -9.94 0.42 5.12
N THR A 113 -10.68 0.59 6.21
CA THR A 113 -11.99 1.27 6.20
C THR A 113 -11.84 2.73 5.76
N ASP A 114 -10.88 3.46 6.33
CA ASP A 114 -10.64 4.87 6.00
C ASP A 114 -10.23 5.06 4.53
N LEU A 115 -9.31 4.21 4.04
CA LEU A 115 -8.89 4.21 2.64
C LEU A 115 -10.02 3.82 1.70
N SER A 116 -10.94 2.95 2.10
CA SER A 116 -12.11 2.63 1.29
C SER A 116 -12.99 3.86 1.07
N ALA A 117 -13.22 4.65 2.13
CA ALA A 117 -13.94 5.92 2.00
C ALA A 117 -13.19 6.91 1.09
N ILE A 118 -11.85 6.95 1.16
CA ILE A 118 -11.03 7.78 0.25
C ILE A 118 -11.11 7.27 -1.20
N GLY A 119 -11.14 5.96 -1.41
CA GLY A 119 -11.26 5.33 -2.73
C GLY A 119 -12.56 5.73 -3.43
N LEU A 120 -13.69 5.73 -2.70
CA LEU A 120 -14.97 6.23 -3.23
C LEU A 120 -14.91 7.71 -3.65
N ARG A 121 -14.13 8.54 -2.95
CA ARG A 121 -13.91 9.93 -3.39
C ARG A 121 -13.10 9.99 -4.69
N HIS A 122 -12.10 9.13 -4.85
CA HIS A 122 -11.33 9.05 -6.11
C HIS A 122 -12.20 8.60 -7.29
N VAL A 123 -13.17 7.71 -7.05
CA VAL A 123 -14.23 7.39 -8.04
C VAL A 123 -15.03 8.64 -8.39
N GLY A 124 -15.52 9.37 -7.39
CA GLY A 124 -16.28 10.61 -7.60
C GLY A 124 -15.50 11.72 -8.32
N TYR A 125 -14.17 11.74 -8.18
CA TYR A 125 -13.27 12.64 -8.90
C TYR A 125 -12.90 12.15 -10.30
N GLY A 126 -13.29 10.92 -10.67
CA GLY A 126 -12.96 10.33 -11.97
C GLY A 126 -11.46 10.10 -12.16
N ILE A 127 -10.74 9.71 -11.11
CA ILE A 127 -9.29 9.48 -11.20
C ILE A 127 -9.00 8.16 -11.93
N PRO A 128 -8.23 8.16 -13.04
CA PRO A 128 -7.85 6.95 -13.74
C PRO A 128 -6.99 6.01 -12.87
N PRO A 129 -7.29 4.70 -12.77
CA PRO A 129 -6.50 3.74 -12.01
C PRO A 129 -5.02 3.68 -12.41
N GLU A 130 -4.70 4.00 -13.67
CA GLU A 130 -3.36 3.96 -14.24
C GLU A 130 -2.42 5.00 -13.59
N LEU A 131 -2.96 6.05 -12.96
CA LEU A 131 -2.17 7.09 -12.30
C LEU A 131 -1.61 6.65 -10.94
N PHE A 132 -2.16 5.60 -10.31
CA PHE A 132 -1.73 5.17 -8.98
C PHE A 132 -0.33 4.55 -8.99
N GLY A 133 0.01 3.73 -9.99
CA GLY A 133 1.32 3.11 -10.13
C GLY A 133 2.47 4.14 -10.25
N PRO A 134 2.37 5.11 -11.18
CA PRO A 134 3.31 6.22 -11.29
C PRO A 134 3.41 7.04 -10.00
N PHE A 135 2.30 7.31 -9.32
CA PHE A 135 2.31 8.05 -8.05
C PHE A 135 3.10 7.31 -6.96
N VAL A 136 2.87 6.01 -6.79
CA VAL A 136 3.63 5.18 -5.84
C VAL A 136 5.12 5.19 -6.20
N SER A 137 5.45 5.02 -7.48
CA SER A 137 6.84 4.95 -7.96
C SER A 137 7.60 6.25 -7.71
N ALA A 138 6.99 7.39 -8.05
CA ALA A 138 7.54 8.72 -7.77
C ALA A 138 7.75 8.94 -6.28
N SER A 139 6.75 8.64 -5.46
CA SER A 139 6.80 8.84 -4.01
C SER A 139 7.89 8.00 -3.35
N VAL A 140 8.01 6.72 -3.77
CA VAL A 140 9.04 5.80 -3.25
C VAL A 140 10.43 6.26 -3.67
N LYS A 141 10.61 6.72 -4.92
CA LYS A 141 11.88 7.28 -5.37
C LYS A 141 12.27 8.47 -4.49
N VAL A 142 11.38 9.45 -4.35
CA VAL A 142 11.65 10.70 -3.64
C VAL A 142 12.01 10.43 -2.18
N ILE A 143 11.23 9.63 -1.45
CA ILE A 143 11.56 9.27 -0.06
C ILE A 143 12.86 8.47 0.01
N GLY A 144 13.13 7.61 -0.98
CA GLY A 144 14.36 6.84 -1.08
C GLY A 144 15.61 7.71 -1.22
N ASP A 145 15.50 8.89 -1.84
CA ASP A 145 16.63 9.82 -2.00
C ASP A 145 17.02 10.52 -0.67
N PHE A 146 16.21 10.40 0.40
CA PHE A 146 16.48 10.98 1.73
C PHE A 146 17.00 9.97 2.76
N THR A 147 17.28 8.73 2.37
CA THR A 147 17.77 7.72 3.31
C THR A 147 18.62 6.65 2.63
N GLU A 148 19.58 6.09 3.35
CA GLU A 148 20.28 4.86 2.96
C GLU A 148 19.76 3.61 3.69
N ASP A 149 18.78 3.78 4.58
CA ASP A 149 18.18 2.67 5.31
C ASP A 149 17.21 1.90 4.39
N GLU A 150 17.69 0.81 3.81
CA GLU A 150 16.88 -0.08 2.97
C GLU A 150 15.64 -0.64 3.66
N THR A 151 15.68 -0.78 5.00
CA THR A 151 14.50 -1.21 5.77
C THR A 151 13.43 -0.12 5.75
N ALA A 152 13.82 1.14 5.90
CA ALA A 152 12.89 2.27 5.83
C ALA A 152 12.35 2.47 4.41
N LYS A 153 13.18 2.32 3.36
CA LYS A 153 12.75 2.36 1.96
C LYS A 153 11.71 1.28 1.67
N GLU A 154 11.99 0.05 2.08
CA GLU A 154 11.06 -1.07 1.88
C GLU A 154 9.79 -0.90 2.72
N ALA A 155 9.90 -0.38 3.94
CA ALA A 155 8.74 -0.10 4.79
C ALA A 155 7.81 0.95 4.15
N TYR A 156 8.36 2.01 3.58
CA TYR A 156 7.58 3.03 2.87
C TYR A 156 6.96 2.47 1.58
N ARG A 157 7.75 1.75 0.77
CA ARG A 157 7.27 1.11 -0.47
C ARG A 157 6.12 0.15 -0.20
N TRP A 158 6.27 -0.75 0.77
CA TRP A 158 5.27 -1.76 1.09
C TRP A 158 3.96 -1.11 1.55
N SER A 159 4.04 -0.14 2.45
CA SER A 159 2.86 0.50 3.04
C SER A 159 2.10 1.34 2.03
N LEU A 160 2.80 2.21 1.27
CA LEU A 160 2.18 3.01 0.21
C LEU A 160 1.62 2.13 -0.92
N GLY A 161 2.33 1.07 -1.30
CA GLY A 161 1.85 0.12 -2.31
C GLY A 161 0.62 -0.68 -1.84
N LEU A 162 0.52 -1.00 -0.56
CA LEU A 162 -0.69 -1.60 0.01
C LEU A 162 -1.86 -0.61 0.01
N MET A 163 -1.62 0.66 0.42
CA MET A 163 -2.63 1.71 0.36
C MET A 163 -3.19 1.89 -1.07
N SER A 164 -2.30 1.97 -2.06
CA SER A 164 -2.68 2.07 -3.48
C SER A 164 -3.53 0.90 -3.94
N ARG A 165 -3.19 -0.35 -3.58
CA ARG A 165 -3.99 -1.53 -3.93
C ARG A 165 -5.37 -1.52 -3.29
N ILE A 166 -5.48 -1.07 -2.03
CA ILE A 166 -6.78 -0.92 -1.36
C ILE A 166 -7.65 0.11 -2.09
N LEU A 167 -7.07 1.27 -2.43
CA LEU A 167 -7.78 2.32 -3.19
C LEU A 167 -8.23 1.82 -4.56
N MET A 168 -7.32 1.19 -5.31
CA MET A 168 -7.63 0.64 -6.64
C MET A 168 -8.70 -0.44 -6.58
N ARG A 169 -8.67 -1.32 -5.56
CA ARG A 169 -9.73 -2.31 -5.36
C ARG A 169 -11.09 -1.63 -5.21
N VAL A 170 -11.18 -0.58 -4.40
CA VAL A 170 -12.44 0.16 -4.19
C VAL A 170 -12.88 0.88 -5.46
N ILE A 171 -11.95 1.39 -6.26
CA ILE A 171 -12.26 2.02 -7.55
C ILE A 171 -12.81 1.00 -8.55
N SER A 172 -12.25 -0.21 -8.58
CA SER A 172 -12.66 -1.25 -9.53
C SER A 172 -13.92 -2.01 -9.11
N GLU A 173 -14.06 -2.33 -7.82
CA GLU A 173 -15.10 -3.22 -7.29
C GLU A 173 -16.19 -2.47 -6.51
N GLY A 174 -15.98 -1.19 -6.20
CA GLY A 174 -16.80 -0.46 -5.23
C GLY A 174 -16.45 -0.78 -3.77
N SER A 175 -17.27 -0.29 -2.85
CA SER A 175 -17.09 -0.53 -1.42
C SER A 175 -17.86 -1.78 -0.99
N THR A 176 -17.23 -2.95 -1.04
CA THR A 176 -17.71 -4.14 -0.31
C THR A 176 -17.19 -4.07 1.13
N ILE A 177 -17.95 -3.44 2.02
CA ILE A 177 -17.79 -3.60 3.48
C ILE A 177 -18.74 -4.71 3.91
#